data_AF-A0A480B573-F1
#
_entry.id   AF-A0A480B573-F1
#
_cell.length_a   1.000
_cell.length_b   1.000
_cell.length_c   1.000
_cell.angle_alpha   90.00
_cell.angle_beta   90.00
_cell.angle_gamma   90.00
#
_symmetry.space_group_name_H-M   'P 1'
#
loop_
_entity.id
_entity.type
_entity.pdbx_description
1 polymer ?
#
loop_
_entity_poly.entity_id
_entity_poly.type
_entity_poly.pdbx_seq_one_letter_code
_entity_poly.pdbx_strand_id
1 'polypeptide(L)'
;MAEVVKKQYKSKYHILIWIAGLSLLLMGLIEYGYFVIGRAFGVWKIHLGLIPYAAWLVLTYIATKPKWFMDRYNPVEMFDVHRIVGVVSVVLVCAHWYVYFLKAYNLTFAFWTGYISTAAMLIALVFGVLQLSSWLGDRAKSVSRKKALWIHRLNLVAIVAANLHVHGFGRISKMVPFMTVLDVLTYGLVMYYIYWMLKQK
;
A
#
# COMPACT_ATOMS: atom_id res chain seq x y z
N MET A 1 27.86 -33.63 -18.63
CA MET A 1 26.55 -32.96 -18.50
C MET A 1 26.74 -31.80 -17.54
N ALA A 2 26.58 -30.56 -17.97
CA ALA A 2 26.72 -29.41 -17.08
C ALA A 2 25.54 -29.42 -16.10
N GLU A 3 25.83 -29.51 -14.80
CA GLU A 3 24.83 -29.31 -13.75
C GLU A 3 24.19 -27.93 -13.95
N VAL A 4 22.90 -27.91 -14.27
CA VAL A 4 22.13 -26.67 -14.29
C VAL A 4 21.97 -26.24 -12.84
N VAL A 5 22.90 -25.41 -12.35
CA VAL A 5 22.82 -24.80 -11.02
C VAL A 5 21.50 -24.03 -10.95
N LYS A 6 20.51 -24.60 -10.28
CA LYS A 6 19.24 -23.92 -10.02
C LYS A 6 19.54 -22.68 -9.19
N LYS A 7 19.30 -21.51 -9.76
CA LYS A 7 19.43 -20.22 -9.07
C LYS A 7 18.65 -20.27 -7.76
N GLN A 8 19.36 -20.22 -6.63
CA GLN A 8 18.76 -20.22 -5.31
C GLN A 8 18.20 -18.84 -5.00
N TYR A 9 16.88 -18.72 -4.95
CA TYR A 9 16.20 -17.48 -4.58
C TYR A 9 16.14 -17.31 -3.05
N LYS A 10 16.10 -16.05 -2.60
CA LYS A 10 15.81 -15.71 -1.21
C LYS A 10 14.33 -15.93 -0.88
N SER A 11 14.04 -16.13 0.40
CA SER A 11 12.69 -16.36 0.91
C SER A 11 11.72 -15.20 0.58
N LYS A 12 10.53 -15.55 0.07
CA LYS A 12 9.43 -14.60 -0.18
C LYS A 12 8.96 -13.86 1.07
N TYR A 13 9.18 -14.42 2.27
CA TYR A 13 8.78 -13.81 3.53
C TYR A 13 9.59 -12.57 3.92
N HIS A 14 10.71 -12.28 3.24
CA HIS A 14 11.42 -11.02 3.43
C HIS A 14 10.54 -9.79 3.10
N ILE A 15 9.56 -9.93 2.20
CA ILE A 15 8.59 -8.86 1.91
C ILE A 15 7.81 -8.51 3.18
N LEU A 16 7.41 -9.52 3.97
CA LEU A 16 6.70 -9.29 5.24
C LEU A 16 7.57 -8.58 6.26
N ILE A 17 8.87 -8.89 6.31
CA ILE A 17 9.83 -8.18 7.18
C ILE A 17 9.93 -6.71 6.78
N TRP A 18 9.96 -6.40 5.48
CA TRP A 18 10.00 -5.01 5.01
C TRP A 18 8.71 -4.25 5.36
N ILE A 19 7.56 -4.90 5.20
CA ILE A 19 6.26 -4.32 5.59
C ILE A 19 6.22 -4.08 7.09
N ALA A 20 6.64 -5.06 7.89
CA ALA A 20 6.67 -4.93 9.35
C ALA A 20 7.62 -3.82 9.80
N GLY A 21 8.84 -3.79 9.27
CA GLY A 21 9.82 -2.75 9.59
C GLY A 21 9.31 -1.35 9.23
N LEU A 22 8.72 -1.18 8.04
CA LEU A 22 8.15 0.11 7.64
C LEU A 22 6.93 0.49 8.48
N SER A 23 6.06 -0.47 8.81
CA SER A 23 4.89 -0.24 9.66
C SER A 23 5.33 0.22 11.05
N LEU A 24 6.28 -0.47 11.67
CA LEU A 24 6.82 -0.13 12.99
C LEU A 24 7.48 1.26 12.99
N LEU A 25 8.21 1.61 11.92
CA LEU A 25 8.77 2.95 11.76
C LEU A 25 7.66 4.01 11.75
N LEU A 26 6.66 3.88 10.87
CA LEU A 26 5.57 4.87 10.76
C LEU A 26 4.73 4.96 12.04
N MET A 27 4.44 3.83 12.66
CA MET A 27 3.73 3.75 13.95
C MET A 27 4.53 4.42 15.07
N GLY A 28 5.83 4.13 15.17
CA GLY A 28 6.70 4.77 16.16
C GLY A 28 6.77 6.28 15.99
N LEU A 29 6.86 6.77 14.75
CA LEU A 29 6.91 8.20 14.46
C LEU A 29 5.60 8.93 14.82
N ILE A 30 4.43 8.34 14.52
CA ILE A 30 3.15 8.97 14.87
C ILE A 30 2.90 8.94 16.38
N GLU A 31 3.24 7.84 17.05
CA GLU A 31 3.13 7.70 18.51
C GLU A 31 4.08 8.69 19.21
N TYR A 32 5.30 8.87 18.70
CA TYR A 32 6.20 9.93 19.15
C TYR A 32 5.57 11.32 18.97
N GLY A 33 4.94 11.60 17.82
CA GLY A 33 4.22 12.85 17.59
C GLY A 33 3.09 13.09 18.60
N TYR A 34 2.37 12.03 19.00
CA TYR A 34 1.36 12.10 20.05
C TYR A 34 1.95 12.35 21.44
N PHE A 35 3.06 11.69 21.76
CA PHE A 35 3.78 11.88 23.01
C PHE A 35 4.25 13.34 23.18
N VAL A 36 4.82 13.94 22.13
CA VAL A 36 5.30 15.33 22.14
C VAL A 36 4.20 16.34 22.44
N ILE A 37 2.96 16.07 22.05
CA ILE A 37 1.79 16.94 22.33
C ILE A 37 1.05 16.54 23.63
N GLY A 38 1.70 15.80 24.52
CA GLY A 38 1.18 15.44 25.84
C GLY A 38 0.08 14.38 25.84
N ARG A 39 -0.01 13.53 24.80
CA ARG A 39 -0.96 12.41 24.77
C ARG A 39 -0.29 11.09 25.14
N ALA A 40 -1.09 10.22 25.77
CA ALA A 40 -0.67 8.86 26.06
C ALA A 40 -0.46 8.04 24.77
N PHE A 41 0.48 7.11 24.85
CA PHE A 41 0.74 6.11 23.83
C PHE A 41 -0.46 5.18 23.60
N GLY A 42 -0.52 4.54 22.44
CA GLY A 42 -1.44 3.43 22.18
C GLY A 42 -2.66 3.84 21.37
N VAL A 43 -2.47 4.72 20.37
CA VAL A 43 -3.54 5.18 19.47
C VAL A 43 -3.81 4.12 18.38
N TRP A 44 -4.09 2.90 18.82
CA TRP A 44 -4.14 1.67 18.00
C TRP A 44 -5.05 1.76 16.77
N LYS A 45 -6.14 2.55 16.85
CA LYS A 45 -7.09 2.72 15.75
C LYS A 45 -6.43 3.35 14.52
N ILE A 46 -5.44 4.22 14.71
CA ILE A 46 -4.69 4.84 13.61
C ILE A 46 -3.77 3.81 12.93
N HIS A 47 -3.25 2.84 13.68
CA HIS A 47 -2.41 1.78 13.14
C HIS A 47 -3.15 0.89 12.14
N LEU A 48 -4.47 0.75 12.26
CA LEU A 48 -5.30 0.07 11.26
C LEU A 48 -5.23 0.72 9.88
N GLY A 49 -4.91 2.03 9.79
CA GLY A 49 -4.67 2.73 8.53
C GLY A 49 -3.19 2.72 8.12
N LEU A 50 -2.26 2.79 9.08
CA LEU A 50 -0.81 2.87 8.79
C LEU A 50 -0.20 1.54 8.33
N ILE A 51 -0.59 0.42 8.92
CA ILE A 51 -0.10 -0.91 8.52
C ILE A 51 -0.42 -1.21 7.05
N PRO A 52 -1.69 -1.08 6.58
CA PRO A 52 -1.99 -1.29 5.16
C PRO A 52 -1.33 -0.23 4.27
N TYR A 53 -1.14 1.00 4.75
CA TYR A 53 -0.41 2.03 4.02
C TYR A 53 1.04 1.62 3.74
N ALA A 54 1.76 1.18 4.77
CA ALA A 54 3.13 0.67 4.63
C ALA A 54 3.18 -0.54 3.69
N ALA A 55 2.22 -1.47 3.82
CA ALA A 55 2.11 -2.61 2.93
C ALA A 55 1.97 -2.18 1.46
N TRP A 56 1.13 -1.20 1.17
CA TRP A 56 0.96 -0.72 -0.20
C TRP A 56 2.20 -0.03 -0.78
N LEU A 57 2.93 0.74 0.03
CA LEU A 57 4.18 1.34 -0.43
C LEU A 57 5.18 0.26 -0.87
N VAL A 58 5.38 -0.76 -0.02
CA VAL A 58 6.29 -1.88 -0.31
C VAL A 58 5.83 -2.68 -1.54
N LEU A 59 4.55 -3.06 -1.58
CA LEU A 59 4.00 -3.84 -2.68
C LEU A 59 4.03 -3.08 -4.02
N THR A 60 3.76 -1.79 -4.01
CA THR A 60 3.79 -0.94 -5.21
C THR A 60 5.21 -0.78 -5.73
N TYR A 61 6.18 -0.59 -4.83
CA TYR A 61 7.59 -0.55 -5.21
C TYR A 61 8.04 -1.87 -5.85
N ILE A 62 7.76 -2.99 -5.20
CA ILE A 62 8.13 -4.32 -5.72
C ILE A 62 7.43 -4.62 -7.06
N ALA A 63 6.20 -4.13 -7.27
CA ALA A 63 5.48 -4.28 -8.53
C ALA A 63 6.18 -3.61 -9.74
N THR A 64 7.10 -2.66 -9.50
CA THR A 64 7.99 -2.11 -10.55
C THR A 64 9.09 -3.07 -11.00
N LYS A 65 9.23 -4.23 -10.34
CA LYS A 65 10.21 -5.27 -10.64
C LYS A 65 11.64 -4.72 -10.73
N PRO A 66 12.17 -4.05 -9.68
CA PRO A 66 13.50 -3.48 -9.74
C PRO A 66 14.54 -4.60 -9.92
N LYS A 67 15.58 -4.35 -10.73
CA LYS A 67 16.55 -5.37 -11.17
C LYS A 67 17.15 -6.15 -9.99
N TRP A 68 17.64 -5.45 -8.97
CA TRP A 68 18.23 -6.06 -7.78
C TRP A 68 17.28 -7.01 -7.04
N PHE A 69 15.97 -6.77 -7.12
CA PHE A 69 14.95 -7.60 -6.51
C PHE A 69 14.70 -8.86 -7.35
N MET A 70 14.50 -8.68 -8.66
CA MET A 70 14.31 -9.78 -9.61
C MET A 70 15.53 -10.71 -9.69
N ASP A 71 16.72 -10.18 -9.39
CA ASP A 71 17.94 -10.98 -9.32
C ASP A 71 18.00 -11.88 -8.09
N ARG A 72 17.27 -11.56 -7.01
CA ARG A 72 17.37 -12.24 -5.71
C ARG A 72 16.11 -13.02 -5.31
N TYR A 73 14.94 -12.68 -5.84
CA TYR A 73 13.66 -13.23 -5.44
C TYR A 73 12.90 -13.84 -6.62
N ASN A 74 12.12 -14.89 -6.34
CA ASN A 74 11.25 -15.52 -7.32
C ASN A 74 10.01 -14.65 -7.59
N PRO A 75 9.75 -14.21 -8.84
CA PRO A 75 8.61 -13.35 -9.16
C PRO A 75 7.25 -14.01 -8.92
N VAL A 76 7.14 -15.33 -9.11
CA VAL A 76 5.86 -16.05 -8.91
C VAL A 76 5.46 -15.99 -7.44
N GLU A 77 6.39 -16.39 -6.56
CA GLU A 77 6.19 -16.36 -5.12
C GLU A 77 5.97 -14.94 -4.56
N MET A 78 6.60 -13.94 -5.17
CA MET A 78 6.40 -12.54 -4.83
C MET A 78 4.95 -12.10 -5.10
N PHE A 79 4.37 -12.48 -6.24
CA PHE A 79 2.98 -12.16 -6.56
C PHE A 79 1.98 -12.92 -5.68
N ASP A 80 2.33 -14.11 -5.17
CA ASP A 80 1.52 -14.80 -4.16
C ASP A 80 1.42 -13.98 -2.87
N VAL A 81 2.55 -13.47 -2.38
CA VAL A 81 2.58 -12.60 -1.18
C VAL A 81 1.81 -11.30 -1.46
N HIS A 82 2.00 -10.67 -2.62
CA HIS A 82 1.27 -9.47 -3.02
C HIS A 82 -0.25 -9.68 -2.97
N ARG A 83 -0.74 -10.82 -3.48
CA ARG A 83 -2.18 -11.14 -3.47
C ARG A 83 -2.73 -11.26 -2.04
N ILE A 84 -2.06 -12.03 -1.19
CA ILE A 84 -2.52 -12.25 0.20
C ILE A 84 -2.48 -10.94 0.99
N VAL A 85 -1.34 -10.25 0.94
CA VAL A 85 -1.15 -8.98 1.65
C VAL A 85 -2.12 -7.92 1.13
N GLY A 86 -2.40 -7.89 -0.18
CA GLY A 86 -3.38 -6.97 -0.77
C GLY A 86 -4.78 -7.15 -0.18
N VAL A 87 -5.27 -8.40 -0.09
CA VAL A 87 -6.57 -8.71 0.53
C VAL A 87 -6.58 -8.34 2.02
N VAL A 88 -5.57 -8.76 2.78
CA VAL A 88 -5.46 -8.45 4.22
C VAL A 88 -5.42 -6.94 4.47
N SER A 89 -4.70 -6.19 3.62
CA SER A 89 -4.61 -4.74 3.74
C SER A 89 -5.97 -4.07 3.54
N VAL A 90 -6.77 -4.53 2.57
CA VAL A 90 -8.13 -4.00 2.37
C VAL A 90 -9.02 -4.29 3.58
N VAL A 91 -8.94 -5.48 4.16
CA VAL A 91 -9.70 -5.81 5.39
C VAL A 91 -9.33 -4.85 6.53
N LEU A 92 -8.04 -4.55 6.72
CA LEU A 92 -7.59 -3.59 7.73
C LEU A 92 -8.09 -2.17 7.45
N VAL A 93 -8.11 -1.72 6.19
CA VAL A 93 -8.67 -0.42 5.81
C VAL A 93 -10.18 -0.36 6.05
N CYS A 94 -10.92 -1.44 5.75
CA CYS A 94 -12.34 -1.53 6.08
C CYS A 94 -12.56 -1.45 7.60
N ALA A 95 -11.72 -2.11 8.40
CA ALA A 95 -11.77 -2.01 9.87
C ALA A 95 -11.44 -0.58 10.34
N HIS A 96 -10.42 0.06 9.75
CA HIS A 96 -10.07 1.46 10.02
C HIS A 96 -11.26 2.39 9.72
N TRP A 97 -11.88 2.23 8.56
CA TRP A 97 -13.06 2.99 8.16
C TRP A 97 -14.24 2.76 9.13
N TYR A 98 -14.48 1.51 9.55
CA TYR A 98 -15.52 1.17 10.52
C TYR A 98 -15.30 1.86 11.88
N VAL A 99 -14.08 1.80 12.45
CA VAL A 99 -13.83 2.40 13.78
C VAL A 99 -13.81 3.94 13.78
N TYR A 100 -13.64 4.55 12.60
CA TYR A 100 -13.67 6.00 12.38
C TYR A 100 -14.89 6.49 11.60
N PHE A 101 -15.91 5.64 11.43
CA PHE A 101 -17.04 5.93 10.58
C PHE A 101 -17.67 7.28 10.90
N LEU A 102 -17.73 8.15 9.88
CA LEU A 102 -18.21 9.54 9.93
C LEU A 102 -17.52 10.47 10.95
N LYS A 103 -16.49 10.05 11.70
CA LYS A 103 -15.85 10.92 12.70
C LYS A 103 -15.14 12.13 12.09
N ALA A 104 -14.72 12.03 10.83
CA ALA A 104 -14.05 13.10 10.10
C ALA A 104 -15.01 13.94 9.24
N TYR A 105 -16.34 13.81 9.39
CA TYR A 105 -17.30 14.47 8.48
C TYR A 105 -17.15 16.00 8.40
N ASN A 106 -16.82 16.65 9.52
CA ASN A 106 -16.56 18.10 9.60
C ASN A 106 -15.20 18.51 9.00
N LEU A 107 -14.31 17.55 8.73
CA LEU A 107 -13.01 17.78 8.11
C LEU A 107 -13.10 17.43 6.62
N THR A 108 -13.75 18.30 5.85
CA THR A 108 -14.12 18.05 4.44
C THR A 108 -12.96 17.48 3.61
N PHE A 109 -11.77 18.07 3.71
CA PHE A 109 -10.60 17.60 2.96
C PHE A 109 -10.16 16.19 3.39
N ALA A 110 -10.02 15.94 4.69
CA ALA A 110 -9.67 14.61 5.21
C ALA A 110 -10.75 13.58 4.84
N PHE A 111 -12.01 13.93 4.97
CA PHE A 111 -13.14 13.05 4.68
C PHE A 111 -13.09 12.57 3.22
N TRP A 112 -13.13 13.49 2.25
CA TRP A 112 -13.21 13.11 0.84
C TRP A 112 -11.97 12.40 0.33
N THR A 113 -10.77 12.81 0.74
CA THR A 113 -9.53 12.12 0.36
C THR A 113 -9.47 10.69 0.93
N GLY A 114 -10.00 10.47 2.14
CA GLY A 114 -10.17 9.12 2.70
C GLY A 114 -11.14 8.24 1.91
N TYR A 115 -12.29 8.79 1.49
CA TYR A 115 -13.26 8.08 0.65
C TYR A 115 -12.73 7.78 -0.75
N ILE A 116 -12.04 8.74 -1.39
CA ILE A 116 -11.39 8.53 -2.69
C ILE A 116 -10.35 7.40 -2.59
N SER A 117 -9.53 7.41 -1.54
CA SER A 117 -8.56 6.34 -1.30
C SER A 117 -9.23 4.97 -1.17
N THR A 118 -10.26 4.89 -0.32
CA THR A 118 -10.97 3.65 -0.03
C THR A 118 -11.68 3.11 -1.29
N ALA A 119 -12.35 3.98 -2.04
CA ALA A 119 -13.03 3.61 -3.29
C ALA A 119 -12.03 3.12 -4.35
N ALA A 120 -10.92 3.85 -4.56
CA ALA A 120 -9.88 3.47 -5.51
C ALA A 120 -9.26 2.11 -5.17
N MET A 121 -8.99 1.86 -3.89
CA MET A 121 -8.51 0.57 -3.39
C MET A 121 -9.52 -0.55 -3.64
N LEU A 122 -10.80 -0.36 -3.30
CA LEU A 122 -11.83 -1.40 -3.48
C LEU A 122 -12.01 -1.76 -4.96
N ILE A 123 -12.03 -0.75 -5.85
CA ILE A 123 -12.07 -0.98 -7.30
C ILE A 123 -10.83 -1.76 -7.76
N ALA A 124 -9.63 -1.35 -7.32
CA ALA A 124 -8.40 -2.04 -7.69
C ALA A 124 -8.34 -3.48 -7.17
N LEU A 125 -8.90 -3.75 -5.99
CA LEU A 125 -9.02 -5.10 -5.42
C LEU A 125 -10.00 -5.94 -6.23
N VAL A 126 -11.20 -5.44 -6.52
CA VAL A 126 -12.22 -6.18 -7.28
C VAL A 126 -11.66 -6.59 -8.65
N PHE A 127 -11.06 -5.66 -9.38
CA PHE A 127 -10.44 -5.97 -10.67
C PHE A 127 -9.21 -6.88 -10.54
N GLY A 128 -8.43 -6.73 -9.46
CA GLY A 128 -7.32 -7.62 -9.14
C GLY A 128 -7.78 -9.07 -8.89
N VAL A 129 -8.83 -9.26 -8.10
CA VAL A 129 -9.39 -10.58 -7.80
C VAL A 129 -10.07 -11.17 -9.03
N LEU A 130 -10.92 -10.41 -9.74
CA LEU A 130 -11.68 -10.93 -10.87
C LEU A 130 -10.80 -11.31 -12.08
N GLN A 131 -9.71 -10.57 -12.35
CA GLN A 131 -8.95 -10.75 -13.59
C GLN A 131 -7.51 -11.24 -13.39
N LEU A 132 -6.91 -11.05 -12.21
CA LEU A 132 -5.55 -11.49 -11.93
C LEU A 132 -5.50 -12.74 -11.04
N SER A 133 -6.63 -13.16 -10.46
CA SER A 133 -6.72 -14.43 -9.74
C SER A 133 -6.99 -15.59 -10.71
N SER A 134 -6.16 -16.63 -10.64
CA SER A 134 -6.43 -17.92 -11.31
C SER A 134 -7.64 -18.66 -10.71
N TRP A 135 -8.11 -18.26 -9.52
CA TRP A 135 -9.13 -19.00 -8.77
C TRP A 135 -10.54 -18.91 -9.39
N LEU A 136 -10.86 -17.81 -10.06
CA LEU A 136 -12.20 -17.58 -10.62
C LEU A 136 -12.37 -18.10 -12.05
N GLY A 137 -11.33 -18.71 -12.63
CA GLY A 137 -11.33 -19.22 -14.00
C GLY A 137 -11.57 -18.14 -15.06
N ASP A 138 -11.97 -18.54 -16.27
CA ASP A 138 -12.25 -17.61 -17.38
C ASP A 138 -13.61 -16.91 -17.28
N ARG A 139 -14.49 -17.36 -16.37
CA ARG A 139 -15.87 -16.88 -16.21
C ARG A 139 -15.97 -15.44 -15.66
N ALA A 140 -14.89 -14.88 -15.11
CA ALA A 140 -14.86 -13.54 -14.52
C ALA A 140 -14.27 -12.45 -15.44
N LYS A 141 -13.88 -12.79 -16.69
CA LYS A 141 -13.08 -11.91 -17.56
C LYS A 141 -13.91 -11.16 -18.61
N SER A 142 -14.77 -10.23 -18.18
CA SER A 142 -15.54 -9.37 -19.08
C SER A 142 -14.77 -8.15 -19.61
N VAL A 143 -13.66 -7.78 -18.96
CA VAL A 143 -12.80 -6.64 -19.34
C VAL A 143 -11.44 -7.16 -19.82
N SER A 144 -10.85 -6.50 -20.82
CA SER A 144 -9.55 -6.92 -21.37
C SER A 144 -8.43 -6.79 -20.32
N ARG A 145 -7.45 -7.69 -20.35
CA ARG A 145 -6.30 -7.69 -19.43
C ARG A 145 -5.56 -6.35 -19.40
N LYS A 146 -5.45 -5.66 -20.54
CA LYS A 146 -4.82 -4.33 -20.62
C LYS A 146 -5.62 -3.28 -19.85
N LYS A 147 -6.95 -3.27 -19.97
CA LYS A 147 -7.83 -2.37 -19.21
C LYS A 147 -7.82 -2.71 -17.72
N ALA A 148 -7.85 -3.99 -17.37
CA ALA A 148 -7.73 -4.50 -15.99
C ALA A 148 -6.49 -3.97 -15.27
N LEU A 149 -5.33 -4.10 -15.93
CA LEU A 149 -4.05 -3.65 -15.39
C LEU A 149 -4.03 -2.13 -15.21
N TRP A 150 -4.69 -1.38 -16.08
CA TRP A 150 -4.84 0.07 -15.95
C TRP A 150 -5.72 0.45 -14.77
N ILE A 151 -6.85 -0.24 -14.58
CA ILE A 151 -7.74 -0.03 -13.44
C ILE A 151 -7.04 -0.39 -12.13
N HIS A 152 -6.25 -1.46 -12.11
CA HIS A 152 -5.48 -1.83 -10.92
C HIS A 152 -4.44 -0.76 -10.52
N ARG A 153 -3.98 0.08 -11.47
CA ARG A 153 -3.11 1.24 -11.17
C ARG A 153 -3.82 2.37 -10.42
N LEU A 154 -5.14 2.32 -10.25
CA LEU A 154 -5.84 3.20 -9.30
C LEU A 154 -5.30 3.08 -7.87
N ASN A 155 -4.56 2.02 -7.55
CA ASN A 155 -3.79 1.95 -6.30
C ASN A 155 -2.81 3.12 -6.10
N LEU A 156 -2.27 3.73 -7.17
CA LEU A 156 -1.48 4.96 -7.04
C LEU A 156 -2.33 6.13 -6.57
N VAL A 157 -3.54 6.26 -7.12
CA VAL A 157 -4.52 7.27 -6.68
C VAL A 157 -4.88 7.02 -5.22
N ALA A 158 -5.07 5.76 -4.82
CA ALA A 158 -5.34 5.41 -3.43
C ALA A 158 -4.20 5.81 -2.49
N ILE A 159 -2.94 5.55 -2.86
CA ILE A 159 -1.75 5.92 -2.08
C ILE A 159 -1.63 7.43 -1.90
N VAL A 160 -1.84 8.21 -2.96
CA VAL A 160 -1.81 9.68 -2.90
C VAL A 160 -2.97 10.21 -2.06
N ALA A 161 -4.19 9.74 -2.32
CA ALA A 161 -5.37 10.16 -1.58
C ALA A 161 -5.29 9.80 -0.08
N ALA A 162 -4.71 8.64 0.27
CA ALA A 162 -4.46 8.27 1.66
C ALA A 162 -3.41 9.16 2.34
N ASN A 163 -2.37 9.61 1.63
CA ASN A 163 -1.44 10.59 2.17
C ASN A 163 -2.14 11.94 2.42
N LEU A 164 -2.91 12.43 1.44
CA LEU A 164 -3.70 13.66 1.59
C LEU A 164 -4.76 13.56 2.71
N HIS A 165 -5.33 12.38 2.92
CA HIS A 165 -6.21 12.09 4.05
C HIS A 165 -5.54 12.39 5.39
N VAL A 166 -4.28 11.99 5.56
CA VAL A 166 -3.49 12.27 6.76
C VAL A 166 -3.22 13.77 6.92
N HIS A 167 -2.88 14.47 5.82
CA HIS A 167 -2.70 15.93 5.81
C HIS A 167 -3.95 16.72 6.22
N GLY A 168 -5.14 16.17 5.94
CA GLY A 168 -6.40 16.79 6.33
C GLY A 168 -6.66 16.85 7.83
N PHE A 169 -5.90 16.10 8.65
CA PHE A 169 -6.00 16.18 10.10
C PHE A 169 -5.00 17.19 10.64
N GLY A 170 -5.47 18.40 10.99
CA GLY A 170 -4.62 19.52 11.44
C GLY A 170 -3.70 19.24 12.63
N ARG A 171 -3.97 18.18 13.42
CA ARG A 171 -3.07 17.70 14.47
C ARG A 171 -1.95 16.81 13.91
N ILE A 172 -2.30 15.87 13.04
CA ILE A 172 -1.34 14.89 12.49
C ILE A 172 -0.43 15.56 11.47
N SER A 173 -0.97 16.49 10.67
CA SER A 173 -0.21 17.22 9.64
C SER A 173 0.92 18.09 10.19
N LYS A 174 0.98 18.30 11.51
CA LYS A 174 2.06 19.03 12.20
C LYS A 174 3.06 18.12 12.91
N MET A 175 2.87 16.80 12.86
CA MET A 175 3.74 15.84 13.55
C MET A 175 5.03 15.62 12.76
N VAL A 176 6.12 16.21 13.23
CA VAL A 176 7.47 16.01 12.68
C VAL A 176 8.24 15.06 13.62
N PRO A 177 8.94 14.03 13.09
CA PRO A 177 9.26 13.81 11.67
C PRO A 177 8.26 12.92 10.91
N PHE A 178 7.15 12.50 11.52
CA PHE A 178 6.19 11.59 10.90
C PHE A 178 5.71 12.04 9.51
N MET A 179 5.24 13.28 9.38
CA MET A 179 4.74 13.81 8.10
C MET A 179 5.84 13.89 7.04
N THR A 180 7.04 14.32 7.41
CA THR A 180 8.18 14.39 6.50
C THR A 180 8.52 13.02 5.92
N VAL A 181 8.58 12.00 6.78
CA VAL A 181 8.89 10.62 6.36
C VAL A 181 7.75 10.06 5.50
N LEU A 182 6.50 10.28 5.90
CA LEU A 182 5.33 9.85 5.14
C LEU A 182 5.38 10.43 3.72
N ASP A 183 5.56 11.74 3.58
CA ASP A 183 5.55 12.44 2.29
C ASP A 183 6.70 12.00 1.38
N VAL A 184 7.92 11.91 1.92
CA VAL A 184 9.09 11.47 1.13
C VAL A 184 8.89 10.06 0.59
N LEU A 185 8.38 9.15 1.43
CA LEU A 185 8.11 7.78 1.00
C LEU A 185 6.99 7.72 -0.05
N THR A 186 5.90 8.45 0.18
CA THR A 186 4.75 8.49 -0.74
C THR A 186 5.14 9.08 -2.09
N TYR A 187 5.59 10.32 -2.11
CA TYR A 187 5.84 11.05 -3.35
C TYR A 187 7.08 10.51 -4.06
N GLY A 188 8.12 10.11 -3.31
CA GLY A 188 9.28 9.43 -3.87
C GLY A 188 8.89 8.15 -4.63
N LEU A 189 8.03 7.32 -4.02
CA LEU A 189 7.52 6.11 -4.66
C LEU A 189 6.65 6.42 -5.88
N VAL A 190 5.72 7.37 -5.76
CA VAL A 190 4.81 7.72 -6.86
C VAL A 190 5.59 8.26 -8.05
N MET A 191 6.53 9.18 -7.84
CA MET A 191 7.41 9.71 -8.89
C MET A 191 8.23 8.58 -9.54
N TYR A 192 8.83 7.71 -8.72
CA TYR A 192 9.60 6.56 -9.22
C TYR A 192 8.73 5.61 -10.06
N TYR A 193 7.50 5.31 -9.61
CA TYR A 193 6.58 4.44 -10.34
C TYR A 193 6.15 5.06 -11.68
N ILE A 194 5.86 6.37 -11.71
CA ILE A 194 5.51 7.09 -12.94
C ILE A 194 6.70 7.05 -13.92
N TYR A 195 7.90 7.37 -13.44
CA TYR A 195 9.12 7.27 -14.26
C TYR A 195 9.30 5.86 -14.86
N TRP A 196 9.16 4.82 -14.03
CA TRP A 196 9.22 3.44 -14.48
C TRP A 196 8.16 3.12 -15.55
N MET A 197 6.93 3.61 -15.38
CA MET A 197 5.84 3.42 -16.34
C MET A 197 6.14 4.07 -17.70
N LEU A 198 6.74 5.26 -17.69
CA LEU A 198 7.12 5.97 -18.91
C LEU A 198 8.24 5.24 -19.66
N LYS A 199 9.21 4.65 -18.94
CA LYS A 199 10.31 3.89 -19.54
C LYS A 199 9.89 2.54 -20.15
N GLN A 200 8.75 1.99 -19.75
CA GLN A 200 8.22 0.72 -20.26
C GLN A 200 7.50 0.87 -21.62
N LYS A 201 7.27 2.10 -22.09
CA LYS A 201 6.72 2.39 -23.42
C LYS A 201 7.84 2.52 -24.44
#